data_AF-A0A6V7RHJ5-F1
#
_entry.id   AF-A0A6V7RHJ5-F1
#
_cell.length_a   1.000
_cell.length_b   1.000
_cell.length_c   1.000
_cell.angle_alpha   90.00
_cell.angle_beta   90.00
_cell.angle_gamma   90.00
#
_symmetry.space_group_name_H-M   'P 1'
#
loop_
_entity.id
_entity.type
_entity.pdbx_description
1 polymer ?
#
loop_
_entity_poly.entity_id
_entity_poly.type
_entity_poly.pdbx_seq_one_letter_code
_entity_poly.pdbx_strand_id
1 'polypeptide(L)' 'MPFINTGELFNIGNTTIHIGVNTLSLLMLLIAVVAVFALVNSIKAKNILAIIFSVGAIATFGFFALATIFTFGYPTLGH' A
#
# COMPACT_ATOMS: atom_id res chain seq x y z
N MET A 1 0.32 -8.77 13.84
CA MET A 1 -1.11 -8.68 14.21
C MET A 1 -1.78 -9.98 13.77
N PRO A 2 -2.42 -10.75 14.66
CA PRO A 2 -2.88 -12.11 14.36
C PRO A 2 -4.04 -12.21 13.36
N PHE A 3 -4.77 -11.12 13.10
CA PHE A 3 -5.93 -11.09 12.18
C PHE A 3 -5.58 -10.75 10.73
N ILE A 4 -4.36 -10.29 10.43
CA ILE A 4 -3.87 -10.07 9.05
C ILE A 4 -3.14 -11.32 8.52
N ASN A 5 -2.78 -12.24 9.41
CA ASN A 5 -2.13 -13.49 9.09
C ASN A 5 -3.19 -14.61 9.00
N THR A 6 -3.95 -14.64 7.91
CA THR A 6 -5.07 -15.59 7.72
C THR A 6 -4.60 -17.04 7.48
N GLY A 7 -3.36 -17.38 7.82
CA GLY A 7 -2.74 -18.64 7.42
C GLY A 7 -2.41 -18.67 5.92
N GLU A 8 -1.57 -19.62 5.51
CA GLU A 8 -1.19 -19.85 4.12
C GLU A 8 -2.44 -20.31 3.33
N LEU A 9 -3.23 -19.35 2.83
CA LEU A 9 -4.53 -19.69 2.25
C LEU A 9 -4.40 -20.43 0.91
N PHE A 10 -3.34 -20.18 0.13
CA PHE A 10 -3.01 -20.92 -1.08
C PHE A 10 -1.49 -20.90 -1.35
N ASN A 11 -0.90 -22.09 -1.53
CA ASN A 11 0.46 -22.29 -2.04
C ASN A 11 0.34 -22.67 -3.52
N ILE A 12 0.73 -21.76 -4.41
CA ILE A 12 0.75 -22.00 -5.85
C ILE A 12 2.20 -21.84 -6.30
N GLY A 13 2.85 -22.97 -6.59
CA GLY A 13 4.27 -23.02 -6.97
C GLY A 13 5.22 -22.86 -5.78
N ASN A 14 5.94 -21.73 -5.72
CA ASN A 14 6.97 -21.43 -4.72
C ASN A 14 6.68 -20.18 -3.87
N THR A 15 5.49 -19.58 -4.03
CA THR A 15 5.11 -18.32 -3.39
C THR A 15 3.83 -18.47 -2.59
N THR A 16 3.92 -18.23 -1.30
CA THR A 16 2.83 -18.36 -0.34
C THR A 16 2.00 -17.07 -0.32
N ILE A 17 0.75 -17.11 -0.80
CA ILE A 17 -0.09 -15.91 -0.92
C ILE A 17 -0.82 -15.64 0.40
N HIS A 18 -0.43 -14.57 1.08
CA HIS A 18 -1.13 -14.07 2.25
C HIS A 18 -2.11 -12.98 1.78
N ILE A 19 -3.34 -13.36 1.41
CA ILE A 19 -4.36 -12.41 0.89
C ILE A 19 -4.51 -11.20 1.82
N GLY A 20 -4.50 -11.39 3.15
CA GLY A 20 -4.57 -10.29 4.12
C GLY A 20 -3.44 -9.26 3.96
N VAL A 21 -2.19 -9.71 3.88
CA VAL A 21 -1.00 -8.83 3.78
C VAL A 21 -0.90 -8.20 2.39
N ASN A 22 -1.16 -8.96 1.34
CA ASN A 22 -1.04 -8.48 -0.04
C ASN A 22 -2.18 -7.52 -0.43
N THR A 23 -3.40 -7.78 0.06
CA THR A 23 -4.55 -6.87 -0.14
C THR A 23 -4.34 -5.56 0.61
N LEU A 24 -3.83 -5.62 1.84
CA LEU A 24 -3.48 -4.43 2.62
C LEU A 24 -2.48 -3.56 1.86
N SER A 25 -1.47 -4.17 1.23
CA SER A 25 -0.48 -3.47 0.43
C SER A 25 -1.09 -2.72 -0.76
N LEU A 26 -2.02 -3.34 -1.48
CA LEU A 26 -2.74 -2.69 -2.59
C LEU A 26 -3.58 -1.52 -2.12
N LEU A 27 -4.27 -1.66 -0.98
CA LEU A 27 -5.04 -0.57 -0.37
C LEU A 27 -4.13 0.60 0.04
N MET A 28 -2.97 0.32 0.64
CA MET A 28 -1.98 1.35 0.96
C MET A 28 -1.47 2.07 -0.31
N LEU A 29 -1.28 1.34 -1.40
CA LEU A 29 -0.85 1.91 -2.69
C LEU A 29 -1.93 2.84 -3.28
N LEU A 30 -3.21 2.45 -3.21
CA LEU A 30 -4.33 3.31 -3.59
C LEU A 30 -4.37 4.59 -2.75
N ILE A 31 -4.17 4.49 -1.43
CA ILE A 31 -4.09 5.67 -0.54
C ILE A 31 -2.91 6.57 -0.95
N ALA A 32 -1.74 6.01 -1.25
CA ALA A 32 -0.59 6.78 -1.70
C ALA A 32 -0.89 7.56 -2.99
N VAL A 33 -1.60 6.95 -3.95
CA VAL A 33 -2.04 7.63 -5.19
C VAL A 33 -3.02 8.77 -4.88
N VAL A 34 -4.01 8.54 -4.02
CA VAL A 34 -4.96 9.59 -3.59
C VAL A 34 -4.23 10.74 -2.88
N ALA A 35 -3.21 10.43 -2.08
CA ALA A 35 -2.40 11.43 -1.39
C ALA A 35 -1.59 12.32 -2.35
N VAL A 36 -1.22 11.83 -3.54
CA VAL A 36 -0.63 12.68 -4.60
C VAL A 36 -1.62 13.75 -5.07
N PHE A 37 -2.89 13.39 -5.27
CA PHE A 37 -3.91 14.37 -5.63
C PHE A 37 -4.17 15.38 -4.49
N ALA A 38 -4.14 14.92 -3.23
CA ALA A 38 -4.22 15.81 -2.07
C ALA A 38 -3.02 16.78 -2.00
N LEU A 39 -1.81 16.32 -2.35
CA LEU A 39 -0.62 17.15 -2.42
C LEU A 39 -0.77 18.25 -3.49
N VAL A 40 -1.25 17.90 -4.69
CA VAL A 40 -1.47 18.89 -5.77
C VAL A 40 -2.49 19.95 -5.35
N ASN A 41 -3.58 19.55 -4.70
CA ASN A 41 -4.61 20.48 -4.24
C ASN A 41 -4.13 21.36 -3.07
N SER A 42 -3.33 20.81 -2.15
CA SER A 42 -2.79 21.56 -1.00
C SER A 42 -1.75 22.60 -1.41
N ILE A 43 -0.96 22.33 -2.47
CA ILE A 43 -0.07 23.32 -3.08
C ILE A 43 -0.88 24.50 -3.65
N LYS A 44 -1.97 24.22 -4.39
CA LYS A 44 -2.85 25.27 -4.93
C LYS A 44 -3.49 26.10 -3.81
N ALA A 45 -3.89 25.45 -2.72
CA ALA A 45 -4.46 26.10 -1.54
C ALA A 45 -3.42 26.80 -0.64
N LYS A 46 -2.12 26.72 -0.96
CA LYS A 46 -1.01 27.25 -0.15
C LYS A 46 -1.04 26.77 1.32
N ASN A 47 -1.57 25.58 1.56
CA ASN A 47 -1.70 25.03 2.90
C ASN A 47 -0.45 24.20 3.25
N ILE A 48 0.49 24.83 3.95
CA ILE A 48 1.78 24.22 4.30
C ILE A 48 1.62 22.94 5.14
N LEU A 49 0.63 22.91 6.04
CA LEU A 49 0.40 21.78 6.93
C LEU A 49 -0.12 20.58 6.13
N ALA A 50 -1.09 20.82 5.24
CA ALA A 50 -1.63 19.78 4.37
C ALA A 50 -0.57 19.26 3.39
N ILE A 51 0.35 20.09 2.92
CA ILE A 51 1.48 19.67 2.08
C ILE A 51 2.36 18.68 2.85
N ILE A 52 2.77 19.01 4.08
CA ILE A 52 3.62 18.15 4.91
C ILE A 52 2.93 16.80 5.17
N PHE A 53 1.65 16.82 5.55
CA PHE A 53 0.90 15.59 5.78
C PHE A 53 0.70 14.76 4.51
N SER A 54 0.48 15.41 3.36
CA SER A 54 0.33 14.69 2.08
C SER A 54 1.65 14.04 1.66
N VAL A 55 2.78 14.74 1.81
CA VAL A 55 4.12 14.17 1.56
C VAL A 55 4.39 13.01 2.52
N GLY A 56 4.12 13.17 3.81
CA GLY A 56 4.27 12.11 4.80
C GLY A 56 3.41 10.88 4.50
N ALA A 57 2.17 11.08 4.04
CA ALA A 57 1.28 10.00 3.63
C ALA A 57 1.81 9.25 2.40
N ILE A 58 2.24 9.97 1.35
CA ILE A 58 2.82 9.36 0.14
C ILE A 58 4.06 8.55 0.51
N ALA A 59 4.97 9.14 1.29
CA ALA A 59 6.22 8.49 1.69
C ALA A 59 5.94 7.24 2.53
N THR A 60 5.07 7.32 3.53
CA THR A 60 4.80 6.20 4.44
C THR A 60 4.00 5.09 3.73
N PHE A 61 2.81 5.40 3.21
CA PHE A 61 1.96 4.39 2.59
C PHE A 61 2.55 3.82 1.30
N GLY A 62 3.20 4.66 0.48
CA GLY A 62 3.90 4.22 -0.72
C GLY A 62 5.08 3.30 -0.39
N PHE A 63 5.92 3.69 0.57
CA PHE A 63 7.07 2.87 0.98
C PHE A 63 6.63 1.52 1.54
N PHE A 64 5.68 1.49 2.48
CA PHE A 64 5.23 0.24 3.08
C PHE A 64 4.47 -0.66 2.09
N ALA A 65 3.73 -0.09 1.15
CA ALA A 65 3.11 -0.85 0.07
C ALA A 65 4.19 -1.51 -0.82
N LEU A 66 5.18 -0.75 -1.26
CA LEU A 66 6.26 -1.30 -2.08
C LEU A 66 7.08 -2.35 -1.33
N ALA A 67 7.45 -2.07 -0.08
CA ALA A 67 8.19 -3.01 0.77
C ALA A 67 7.43 -4.33 0.96
N THR A 68 6.10 -4.25 1.13
CA THR A 68 5.23 -5.43 1.29
C THR A 68 5.14 -6.22 -0.02
N ILE A 69 4.94 -5.55 -1.16
CA ILE A 69 4.92 -6.21 -2.48
C ILE A 69 6.26 -6.90 -2.77
N PHE A 70 7.39 -6.27 -2.47
CA PHE A 70 8.70 -6.88 -2.72
C PHE A 70 9.06 -8.02 -1.74
N THR A 71 8.49 -8.01 -0.53
CA THR A 71 8.75 -9.05 0.48
C THR A 71 7.82 -10.26 0.35
N PHE A 72 6.54 -10.02 0.07
CA PHE A 72 5.50 -11.05 0.06
C PHE A 72 4.94 -11.37 -1.34
N GLY A 73 5.46 -10.72 -2.38
CA GLY A 73 5.05 -10.89 -3.77
C GLY A 73 3.72 -10.22 -4.11
N TYR A 74 3.41 -10.17 -5.40
CA TYR A 74 2.11 -9.73 -5.93
C TYR A 74 1.16 -10.94 -6.04
N PRO A 75 -0.12 -10.81 -5.65
CA PRO A 75 -1.10 -11.86 -5.92
C PRO A 75 -1.29 -11.97 -7.44
N THR A 76 -0.83 -13.06 -8.04
CA THR A 76 -1.02 -13.33 -9.47
C THR A 76 -2.46 -13.77 -9.69
N LEU A 77 -3.26 -12.94 -10.36
CA LEU A 77 -4.61 -13.29 -10.77
C LEU A 77 -4.56 -13.91 -12.18
N GLY A 78 -4.39 -15.23 -12.26
CA GLY A 78 -4.46 -16.02 -13.51
C GLY A 78 -3.49 -17.21 -13.49
N HIS A 79 -3.83 -18.44 -13.85
CA HIS A 79 -5.04 -19.05 -14.40
C HIS A 79 -5.56 -20.18 -13.51
#